data_AF-A0A811LV60-F1
#
_entry.id   AF-A0A811LV60-F1
#
_cell.length_a   1.000
_cell.length_b   1.000
_cell.length_c   1.000
_cell.angle_alpha   90.00
_cell.angle_beta   90.00
_cell.angle_gamma   90.00
#
_symmetry.space_group_name_H-M   'P 1'
#
loop_
_entity.id
_entity.type
_entity.pdbx_description
1 polymer ?
#
loop_
_entity_poly.entity_id
_entity_poly.type
_entity_poly.pdbx_seq_one_letter_code
_entity_poly.pdbx_strand_id
1 'polypeptide(L)'
;MYSLGFINQVCVLIFDVKYIIIGFERRMAFKNRATYEYSQDGTTIRVFCGIVCTLLLMATAKVGLFLKLRDLPPDLALHKAFMLDSDFATWVFCHTIAVAGWVYGFQTVHELSRRANQTRHTGSLTESFTVKEILNVIKVIKPVIHAYIVVMVIAFTIVMLMLPCIYTGVMDESDMYYQAIVTFEYALLDTYNVFASCYMVWNFKPLRRALKQDITSCFRKKCFSVEVEPESVEKYSAMQGTDLYFEQLTKSWKLDAHMK
;
A
#
# COMPACT_ATOMS: atom_id res chain seq x y z
N MET A 1 13.88 13.12 17.97
CA MET A 1 14.40 12.51 16.73
C MET A 1 14.07 11.02 16.64
N TYR A 2 14.32 10.21 17.66
CA TYR A 2 14.04 8.76 17.64
C TYR A 2 12.60 8.36 17.32
N SER A 3 11.60 9.11 17.80
CA SER A 3 10.19 8.87 17.45
C SER A 3 9.92 9.04 15.94
N LEU A 4 10.58 10.00 15.29
CA LEU A 4 10.49 10.18 13.83
C LEU A 4 11.15 9.01 13.09
N GLY A 5 12.29 8.55 13.59
CA GLY A 5 12.95 7.32 13.10
C GLY A 5 12.00 6.14 13.14
N PHE A 6 11.40 5.86 14.30
CA PHE A 6 10.42 4.78 14.46
C PHE A 6 9.21 4.91 13.53
N ILE A 7 8.63 6.11 13.42
CA ILE A 7 7.53 6.38 12.48
C ILE A 7 7.96 6.08 11.04
N ASN A 8 9.16 6.49 10.65
CA ASN A 8 9.71 6.19 9.32
C ASN A 8 9.82 4.67 9.11
N GLN A 9 10.32 3.91 10.08
CA GLN A 9 10.40 2.44 9.97
C GLN A 9 9.01 1.81 9.78
N VAL A 10 8.01 2.31 10.51
CA VAL A 10 6.62 1.88 10.36
C VAL A 10 6.09 2.19 8.96
N CYS A 11 6.37 3.38 8.44
CA CYS A 11 5.99 3.76 7.08
C CYS A 11 6.64 2.84 6.04
N VAL A 12 7.95 2.57 6.15
CA VAL A 12 8.68 1.65 5.26
C VAL A 12 8.06 0.26 5.30
N LEU A 13 7.79 -0.29 6.50
CA LEU A 13 7.17 -1.61 6.64
C LEU A 13 5.78 -1.67 5.99
N ILE A 14 4.94 -0.66 6.23
CA ILE A 14 3.62 -0.57 5.58
C ILE A 14 3.79 -0.50 4.06
N PHE A 15 4.79 0.22 3.57
CA PHE A 15 5.08 0.30 2.15
C PHE A 15 5.57 -1.02 1.55
N ASP A 16 6.33 -1.84 2.28
CA ASP A 16 6.76 -3.16 1.81
C ASP A 16 5.59 -4.16 1.78
N VAL A 17 4.72 -4.12 2.80
CA VAL A 17 3.59 -5.04 2.94
C VAL A 17 2.40 -4.62 2.07
N LYS A 18 2.35 -3.39 1.53
CA LYS A 18 1.21 -2.88 0.74
C LYS A 18 0.83 -3.80 -0.42
N TYR A 19 1.80 -4.38 -1.11
CA TYR A 19 1.53 -5.27 -2.25
C TYR A 19 0.96 -6.61 -1.82
N ILE A 20 1.36 -7.11 -0.65
CA ILE A 20 0.77 -8.31 -0.05
C ILE A 20 -0.69 -8.03 0.29
N ILE A 21 -0.96 -6.89 0.94
CA ILE A 21 -2.31 -6.48 1.33
C ILE A 21 -3.22 -6.34 0.10
N ILE A 22 -2.78 -5.59 -0.91
CA ILE A 22 -3.56 -5.37 -2.12
C ILE A 22 -3.76 -6.69 -2.88
N GLY A 23 -2.71 -7.51 -3.01
CA GLY A 23 -2.80 -8.81 -3.66
C GLY A 23 -3.80 -9.75 -2.95
N PHE A 24 -3.72 -9.81 -1.62
CA PHE A 24 -4.61 -10.62 -0.79
C PHE A 24 -6.07 -10.15 -0.89
N GLU A 25 -6.32 -8.85 -0.75
CA GLU A 25 -7.65 -8.23 -0.85
C GLU A 25 -8.29 -8.53 -2.21
N ARG A 26 -7.54 -8.32 -3.31
CA ARG A 26 -8.05 -8.59 -4.67
C ARG A 26 -8.21 -10.07 -4.96
N ARG A 27 -7.39 -10.95 -4.39
CA ARG A 27 -7.57 -12.40 -4.48
C ARG A 27 -8.84 -12.86 -3.76
N MET A 28 -9.12 -12.31 -2.57
CA MET A 28 -10.35 -12.59 -1.82
C MET A 28 -11.58 -12.06 -2.57
N ALA A 29 -11.53 -10.83 -3.08
CA ALA A 29 -12.61 -10.26 -3.89
C ALA A 29 -12.92 -11.11 -5.13
N PHE A 30 -11.89 -11.62 -5.82
CA PHE A 30 -12.08 -12.49 -6.98
C PHE A 30 -12.64 -13.87 -6.62
N LYS A 31 -12.23 -14.44 -5.49
CA LYS A 31 -12.71 -15.73 -4.99
C LYS A 31 -14.19 -15.64 -4.59
N ASN A 32 -14.58 -14.57 -3.91
CA ASN A 32 -15.93 -14.36 -3.40
C ASN A 32 -16.81 -13.52 -4.34
N ARG A 33 -16.44 -13.37 -5.63
CA ARG A 33 -17.10 -12.45 -6.58
C ARG A 33 -18.62 -12.64 -6.72
N ALA A 34 -19.12 -13.86 -6.52
CA ALA A 34 -20.55 -14.18 -6.61
C ALA A 34 -21.37 -13.67 -5.41
N THR A 35 -20.73 -13.54 -4.25
CA THR A 35 -21.36 -13.11 -2.99
C THR A 35 -20.81 -11.79 -2.48
N TYR A 36 -19.88 -11.14 -3.19
CA TYR A 36 -19.12 -9.99 -2.71
C TYR A 36 -19.99 -8.78 -2.34
N GLU A 37 -21.08 -8.52 -3.08
CA GLU A 37 -22.00 -7.41 -2.77
C GLU A 37 -22.85 -7.66 -1.52
N TYR A 38 -23.14 -8.91 -1.20
CA TYR A 38 -24.01 -9.31 -0.08
C TYR A 38 -23.23 -9.73 1.16
N SER A 39 -21.99 -10.17 0.96
CA SER A 39 -21.04 -10.48 2.00
C SER A 39 -20.44 -9.16 2.50
N GLN A 40 -20.93 -8.66 3.63
CA GLN A 40 -20.12 -7.78 4.49
C GLN A 40 -18.97 -8.61 5.11
N ASP A 41 -18.15 -9.21 4.25
CA ASP A 41 -16.98 -9.94 4.67
C ASP A 41 -16.07 -8.92 5.34
N GLY A 42 -15.92 -9.02 6.66
CA GLY A 42 -15.02 -8.20 7.48
C GLY A 42 -13.54 -8.38 7.12
N THR A 43 -13.22 -8.78 5.88
CA THR A 43 -11.88 -8.93 5.32
C THR A 43 -11.07 -7.65 5.49
N THR A 44 -11.65 -6.47 5.23
CA THR A 44 -10.96 -5.19 5.45
C THR A 44 -10.60 -5.00 6.92
N ILE A 45 -11.51 -5.35 7.85
CA ILE A 45 -11.25 -5.30 9.29
C ILE A 45 -10.16 -6.30 9.69
N ARG A 46 -10.21 -7.53 9.16
CA ARG A 46 -9.19 -8.56 9.42
C ARG A 46 -7.81 -8.15 8.92
N VAL A 47 -7.73 -7.56 7.73
CA VAL A 47 -6.49 -7.00 7.17
C VAL A 47 -5.98 -5.87 8.05
N PHE A 48 -6.86 -4.94 8.46
CA PHE A 48 -6.49 -3.84 9.35
C PHE A 48 -6.00 -4.34 10.71
N CYS A 49 -6.71 -5.28 11.34
CA CYS A 49 -6.27 -5.95 12.56
C CYS A 49 -4.92 -6.63 12.38
N GLY A 50 -4.69 -7.30 11.24
CA GLY A 50 -3.41 -7.89 10.88
C GLY A 50 -2.28 -6.85 10.88
N ILE A 51 -2.48 -5.71 10.22
CA ILE A 51 -1.51 -4.60 10.21
C ILE A 51 -1.25 -4.11 11.64
N VAL A 52 -2.29 -3.86 12.43
CA VAL A 52 -2.15 -3.42 13.84
C VAL A 52 -1.37 -4.45 14.66
N CYS A 53 -1.66 -5.74 14.53
CA CYS A 53 -0.93 -6.80 15.20
C CYS A 53 0.56 -6.82 14.80
N THR A 54 0.88 -6.65 13.51
CA THR A 54 2.26 -6.58 13.04
C THR A 54 2.98 -5.35 13.62
N LEU A 55 2.33 -4.20 13.68
CA LEU A 55 2.89 -2.99 14.29
C LEU A 55 3.15 -3.16 15.78
N LEU A 56 2.23 -3.80 16.50
CA LEU A 56 2.41 -4.13 17.92
C LEU A 56 3.58 -5.09 18.13
N LEU A 57 3.71 -6.12 17.29
CA LEU A 57 4.85 -7.06 17.35
C LEU A 57 6.18 -6.36 17.07
N MET A 58 6.21 -5.43 16.11
CA MET A 58 7.40 -4.64 15.84
C MET A 58 7.76 -3.75 17.04
N ALA A 59 6.77 -3.07 17.62
CA ALA A 59 6.97 -2.23 18.81
C ALA A 59 7.49 -3.06 20.00
N THR A 60 6.91 -4.24 20.26
CA THR A 60 7.38 -5.11 21.36
C THR A 60 8.78 -5.65 21.11
N ALA A 61 9.12 -6.02 19.86
CA ALA A 61 10.47 -6.44 19.50
C ALA A 61 11.50 -5.33 19.74
N LYS A 62 11.16 -4.09 19.38
CA LYS A 62 12.01 -2.91 19.58
C LYS A 62 12.20 -2.56 21.05
N VAL A 63 11.14 -2.64 21.85
CA VAL A 63 11.22 -2.51 23.32
C VAL A 63 12.10 -3.62 23.90
N GLY A 64 11.93 -4.87 23.46
CA GLY A 64 12.76 -5.99 23.88
C GLY A 64 14.24 -5.78 23.55
N LEU A 65 14.55 -5.25 22.37
CA LEU A 65 15.90 -4.89 21.96
C LEU A 65 16.48 -3.77 22.84
N PHE A 66 15.71 -2.71 23.09
CA PHE A 66 16.10 -1.63 23.98
C PHE A 66 16.42 -2.14 25.40
N LEU A 67 15.61 -3.04 25.95
CA LEU A 67 15.84 -3.64 27.26
C LEU A 67 17.13 -4.49 27.30
N LYS A 68 17.48 -5.16 26.19
CA LYS A 68 18.75 -5.90 26.07
C LYS A 68 19.97 -4.98 25.98
N LEU A 69 19.80 -3.77 25.48
CA LEU A 69 20.86 -2.77 25.31
C LEU A 69 20.97 -1.79 26.48
N ARG A 70 20.34 -2.10 27.62
CA ARG A 70 20.27 -1.22 28.79
C ARG A 70 21.63 -0.84 29.39
N ASP A 71 22.65 -1.66 29.18
CA ASP A 71 24.00 -1.41 29.70
C ASP A 71 24.77 -0.35 28.88
N LEU A 72 24.26 0.03 27.70
CA LEU A 72 24.83 1.10 26.88
C LEU A 72 24.31 2.48 27.32
N PRO A 73 25.01 3.57 26.96
CA PRO A 73 24.48 4.91 27.12
C PRO A 73 23.06 5.03 26.52
N PRO A 74 22.10 5.68 27.21
CA PRO A 74 20.70 5.70 26.78
C PRO A 74 20.50 6.17 25.34
N ASP A 75 21.30 7.13 24.90
CA ASP A 75 21.23 7.69 23.54
C ASP A 75 21.66 6.67 22.48
N LEU A 76 22.75 5.93 22.74
CA LEU A 76 23.23 4.87 21.85
C LEU A 76 22.28 3.67 21.81
N ALA A 77 21.70 3.31 22.96
CA ALA A 77 20.69 2.25 23.05
C ALA A 77 19.42 2.61 22.28
N LEU A 78 18.95 3.87 22.38
CA LEU A 78 17.81 4.37 21.62
C LEU A 78 18.10 4.44 20.12
N HIS A 79 19.29 4.89 19.73
CA HIS A 79 19.71 4.94 18.33
C HIS A 79 19.70 3.53 17.71
N LYS A 80 20.39 2.57 18.34
CA LYS A 80 20.42 1.17 17.86
C LYS A 80 19.05 0.49 17.88
N ALA A 81 18.20 0.80 18.84
CA ALA A 81 16.87 0.21 18.91
C ALA A 81 15.96 0.79 17.82
N PHE A 82 15.87 2.12 17.70
CA PHE A 82 14.80 2.79 16.94
C PHE A 82 15.21 3.32 15.56
N MET A 83 16.51 3.34 15.24
CA MET A 83 16.98 3.65 13.88
C MET A 83 17.33 2.36 13.14
N LEU A 84 17.16 2.39 11.81
CA LEU A 84 17.23 1.19 10.96
C LEU A 84 18.62 1.07 10.30
N ASP A 85 19.31 2.20 10.17
CA ASP A 85 20.70 2.36 9.74
C ASP A 85 21.71 1.73 10.71
N SER A 86 21.34 1.60 11.98
CA SER A 86 22.24 1.26 13.08
C SER A 86 22.39 -0.24 13.35
N ASP A 87 21.67 -1.10 12.62
CA ASP A 87 21.71 -2.55 12.80
C ASP A 87 21.62 -3.26 11.46
N PHE A 88 22.75 -3.78 11.00
CA PHE A 88 22.86 -4.53 9.75
C PHE A 88 21.88 -5.73 9.69
N ALA A 89 21.64 -6.41 10.82
CA ALA A 89 20.74 -7.57 10.84
C ALA A 89 19.28 -7.18 10.57
N THR A 90 18.82 -6.09 11.20
CA THR A 90 17.50 -5.52 10.92
C THR A 90 17.39 -5.09 9.45
N TRP A 91 18.43 -4.47 8.91
CA TRP A 91 18.47 -4.02 7.51
C TRP A 91 18.35 -5.19 6.51
N VAL A 92 19.11 -6.28 6.72
CA VAL A 92 19.03 -7.51 5.91
C VAL A 92 17.67 -8.19 6.05
N PHE A 93 17.09 -8.20 7.26
CA PHE A 93 15.76 -8.76 7.50
C PHE A 93 14.67 -8.01 6.73
N CYS A 94 14.69 -6.67 6.75
CA CYS A 94 13.80 -5.83 5.96
C CYS A 94 13.89 -6.15 4.47
N HIS A 95 15.11 -6.27 3.93
CA HIS A 95 15.33 -6.66 2.53
C HIS A 95 14.75 -8.05 2.21
N THR A 96 14.88 -9.00 3.13
CA THR A 96 14.33 -10.34 2.95
C THR A 96 12.79 -10.32 2.89
N ILE A 97 12.15 -9.53 3.76
CA ILE A 97 10.70 -9.32 3.73
C ILE A 97 10.27 -8.63 2.44
N ALA A 98 10.97 -7.57 2.04
CA ALA A 98 10.68 -6.85 0.80
C ALA A 98 10.79 -7.80 -0.41
N VAL A 99 11.81 -8.68 -0.43
CA VAL A 99 11.97 -9.71 -1.45
C VAL A 99 10.78 -10.66 -1.50
N ALA A 100 10.39 -11.23 -0.36
CA ALA A 100 9.24 -12.10 -0.27
C ALA A 100 7.94 -11.40 -0.70
N GLY A 101 7.77 -10.13 -0.30
CA GLY A 101 6.60 -9.31 -0.60
C GLY A 101 6.43 -9.03 -2.09
N TRP A 102 7.50 -8.68 -2.80
CA TRP A 102 7.39 -8.42 -4.25
C TRP A 102 7.20 -9.71 -5.05
N VAL A 103 7.86 -10.82 -4.67
CA VAL A 103 7.65 -12.12 -5.34
C VAL A 103 6.18 -12.53 -5.22
N TYR A 104 5.62 -12.43 -4.01
CA TYR A 104 4.21 -12.70 -3.77
C TYR A 104 3.29 -11.75 -4.55
N GLY A 105 3.58 -10.45 -4.52
CA GLY A 105 2.79 -9.43 -5.22
C GLY A 105 2.78 -9.65 -6.74
N PHE A 106 3.95 -9.96 -7.32
CA PHE A 106 4.08 -10.25 -8.74
C PHE A 106 3.31 -11.51 -9.13
N GLN A 107 3.51 -12.61 -8.40
CA GLN A 107 2.79 -13.87 -8.65
C GLN A 107 1.28 -13.68 -8.56
N THR A 108 0.81 -13.00 -7.50
CA THR A 108 -0.61 -12.78 -7.26
C THR A 108 -1.24 -11.92 -8.36
N VAL A 109 -0.60 -10.82 -8.75
CA VAL A 109 -1.10 -9.96 -9.83
C VAL A 109 -1.08 -10.69 -11.18
N HIS A 110 -0.05 -11.49 -11.45
CA HIS A 110 0.03 -12.29 -12.67
C HIS A 110 -1.08 -13.35 -12.75
N GLU A 111 -1.25 -14.14 -11.69
CA GLU A 111 -2.33 -15.14 -11.61
C GLU A 111 -3.71 -14.51 -11.73
N LEU A 112 -3.93 -13.40 -11.01
CA LEU A 112 -5.20 -12.71 -11.01
C LEU A 112 -5.52 -12.11 -12.39
N SER A 113 -4.52 -11.52 -13.05
CA SER A 113 -4.67 -11.01 -14.42
C SER A 113 -5.06 -12.12 -15.40
N ARG A 114 -4.38 -13.27 -15.33
CA ARG A 114 -4.68 -14.43 -16.17
C ARG A 114 -6.11 -14.94 -15.93
N ARG A 115 -6.50 -15.14 -14.67
CA ARG A 115 -7.83 -15.67 -14.31
C ARG A 115 -8.95 -14.69 -14.65
N ALA A 116 -8.75 -13.40 -14.38
CA ALA A 116 -9.72 -12.35 -14.69
C ALA A 116 -9.96 -12.20 -16.20
N ASN A 117 -8.92 -12.33 -17.02
CA ASN A 117 -9.07 -12.33 -18.48
C ASN A 117 -9.85 -13.55 -18.99
N GLN A 118 -9.67 -14.72 -18.39
CA GLN A 118 -10.39 -15.94 -18.76
C GLN A 118 -11.88 -15.89 -18.39
N THR A 119 -12.22 -15.23 -17.28
CA THR A 119 -13.60 -15.14 -16.76
C THR A 119 -14.35 -13.89 -17.20
N ARG A 120 -13.72 -13.01 -17.98
CA ARG A 120 -14.30 -11.71 -18.41
C ARG A 120 -15.63 -11.82 -19.15
N HIS A 121 -15.86 -12.93 -19.86
CA HIS A 121 -17.02 -13.12 -20.72
C HIS A 121 -18.02 -14.15 -20.17
N THR A 122 -17.80 -14.65 -18.95
CA THR A 122 -18.59 -15.71 -18.33
C THR A 122 -19.04 -15.26 -16.94
N GLY A 123 -20.32 -14.92 -16.77
CA GLY A 123 -20.86 -14.56 -15.45
C GLY A 123 -22.07 -13.63 -15.52
N SER A 124 -22.60 -13.30 -14.34
CA SER A 124 -23.65 -12.28 -14.20
C SER A 124 -23.14 -10.87 -14.49
N LEU A 125 -24.05 -9.90 -14.67
CA LEU A 125 -23.69 -8.49 -14.86
C LEU A 125 -22.84 -7.95 -13.70
N THR A 126 -23.21 -8.31 -12.47
CA THR A 126 -22.48 -7.96 -11.25
C THR A 126 -21.06 -8.55 -11.24
N GLU A 127 -20.93 -9.84 -11.54
CA GLU A 127 -19.60 -10.48 -11.60
C GLU A 127 -18.71 -9.83 -12.65
N SER A 128 -19.29 -9.50 -13.81
CA SER A 128 -18.58 -8.83 -14.91
C SER A 128 -18.11 -7.43 -14.51
N PHE A 129 -18.89 -6.70 -13.71
CA PHE A 129 -18.48 -5.40 -13.15
C PHE A 129 -17.29 -5.56 -12.20
N THR A 130 -17.36 -6.49 -11.24
CA THR A 130 -16.27 -6.78 -10.30
C THR A 130 -14.99 -7.20 -11.02
N VAL A 131 -15.09 -8.07 -12.02
CA VAL A 131 -13.93 -8.48 -12.85
C VAL A 131 -13.36 -7.29 -13.61
N LYS A 132 -14.19 -6.40 -14.16
CA LYS A 132 -13.73 -5.18 -14.84
C LYS A 132 -13.01 -4.23 -13.90
N GLU A 133 -13.49 -4.07 -12.68
CA GLU A 133 -12.84 -3.26 -11.65
C GLU A 133 -11.47 -3.84 -11.29
N ILE A 134 -11.40 -5.14 -11.00
CA ILE A 134 -10.15 -5.86 -10.70
C ILE A 134 -9.15 -5.69 -11.85
N LEU A 135 -9.59 -5.85 -13.11
CA LEU A 135 -8.71 -5.66 -14.27
C LEU A 135 -8.19 -4.22 -14.40
N ASN A 136 -9.03 -3.23 -14.10
CA ASN A 136 -8.62 -1.83 -14.11
C ASN A 136 -7.57 -1.55 -13.01
N VAL A 137 -7.78 -2.09 -11.82
CA VAL A 137 -6.82 -2.02 -10.71
C VAL A 137 -5.49 -2.69 -11.08
N ILE A 138 -5.53 -3.90 -11.61
CA ILE A 138 -4.34 -4.64 -12.07
C ILE A 138 -3.58 -3.86 -13.14
N LYS A 139 -4.28 -3.23 -14.09
CA LYS A 139 -3.66 -2.43 -15.15
C LYS A 139 -2.84 -1.28 -14.58
N VAL A 140 -3.32 -0.64 -13.52
CA VAL A 140 -2.61 0.46 -12.85
C VAL A 140 -1.50 -0.05 -11.95
N ILE A 141 -1.72 -1.14 -11.19
CA ILE A 141 -0.74 -1.66 -10.23
C ILE A 141 0.46 -2.32 -10.92
N LYS A 142 0.26 -2.99 -12.06
CA LYS A 142 1.30 -3.72 -12.78
C LYS A 142 2.57 -2.88 -13.03
N PRO A 143 2.52 -1.67 -13.63
CA PRO A 143 3.72 -0.85 -13.82
C PRO A 143 4.37 -0.41 -12.51
N VAL A 144 3.59 -0.18 -11.45
CA VAL A 144 4.13 0.18 -10.13
C VAL A 144 4.94 -0.98 -9.54
N ILE A 145 4.44 -2.22 -9.64
CA ILE A 145 5.18 -3.42 -9.23
C ILE A 145 6.46 -3.58 -10.06
N HIS A 146 6.43 -3.33 -11.37
CA HIS A 146 7.65 -3.41 -12.19
C HIS A 146 8.69 -2.38 -11.77
N ALA A 147 8.28 -1.13 -11.50
CA ALA A 147 9.18 -0.11 -10.99
C ALA A 147 9.78 -0.51 -9.63
N TYR A 148 8.97 -1.11 -8.75
CA TYR A 148 9.46 -1.64 -7.48
C TYR A 148 10.51 -2.73 -7.66
N ILE A 149 10.27 -3.69 -8.56
CA ILE A 149 11.22 -4.77 -8.84
C ILE A 149 12.57 -4.19 -9.27
N VAL A 150 12.56 -3.20 -10.16
CA VAL A 150 13.80 -2.53 -10.60
C VAL A 150 14.55 -1.92 -9.42
N VAL A 151 13.85 -1.20 -8.53
CA VAL A 151 14.43 -0.60 -7.32
C VAL A 151 14.99 -1.67 -6.38
N MET A 152 14.25 -2.77 -6.17
CA MET A 152 14.68 -3.87 -5.32
C MET A 152 15.89 -4.62 -5.88
N VAL A 153 16.02 -4.76 -7.20
CA VAL A 153 17.22 -5.34 -7.82
C VAL A 153 18.44 -4.46 -7.55
N ILE A 154 18.29 -3.14 -7.64
CA ILE A 154 19.38 -2.19 -7.33
C ILE A 154 19.75 -2.30 -5.84
N ALA A 155 18.77 -2.22 -4.94
CA ALA A 155 18.96 -2.34 -3.49
C ALA A 155 19.63 -3.69 -3.12
N PHE A 156 19.14 -4.80 -3.67
CA PHE A 156 19.72 -6.12 -3.43
C PHE A 156 21.17 -6.22 -3.94
N THR A 157 21.47 -5.60 -5.08
CA THR A 157 22.84 -5.56 -5.61
C THR A 157 23.75 -4.78 -4.66
N ILE A 158 23.29 -3.65 -4.11
CA ILE A 158 24.00 -2.88 -3.09
C ILE A 158 24.28 -3.74 -1.85
N VAL A 159 23.26 -4.41 -1.31
CA VAL A 159 23.39 -5.32 -0.16
C VAL A 159 24.43 -6.41 -0.43
N MET A 160 24.37 -7.04 -1.60
CA MET A 160 25.31 -8.10 -1.98
C MET A 160 26.76 -7.62 -2.11
N LEU A 161 26.97 -6.37 -2.52
CA LEU A 161 28.31 -5.75 -2.57
C LEU A 161 28.82 -5.36 -1.18
N MET A 162 27.93 -4.91 -0.27
CA MET A 162 28.33 -4.53 1.08
C MET A 162 28.60 -5.73 1.99
N LEU A 163 27.87 -6.84 1.81
CA LEU A 163 27.96 -8.02 2.66
C LEU A 163 29.40 -8.57 2.84
N PRO A 164 30.23 -8.75 1.79
CA PRO A 164 31.61 -9.16 1.97
C PRO A 164 32.48 -8.09 2.65
N CYS A 165 32.22 -6.80 2.40
CA CYS A 165 32.97 -5.69 3.01
C CYS A 165 32.77 -5.65 4.53
N ILE A 166 31.53 -5.90 4.98
CA ILE A 166 31.19 -5.98 6.41
C ILE A 166 31.75 -7.27 7.01
N TYR A 167 31.57 -8.41 6.33
CA TYR A 167 32.06 -9.71 6.84
C TYR A 167 33.59 -9.76 6.99
N THR A 168 34.33 -9.10 6.10
CA THR A 168 35.80 -8.99 6.17
C THR A 168 36.28 -7.90 7.13
N GLY A 169 35.38 -7.13 7.74
CA GLY A 169 35.72 -6.03 8.65
C GLY A 169 36.37 -4.83 7.96
N VAL A 170 36.29 -4.74 6.62
CA VAL A 170 36.78 -3.58 5.86
C VAL A 170 35.89 -2.35 6.09
N MET A 171 34.61 -2.58 6.36
CA MET A 171 33.63 -1.53 6.62
C MET A 171 32.86 -1.84 7.90
N ASP A 172 32.71 -0.83 8.77
CA ASP A 172 31.93 -0.90 10.00
C ASP A 172 30.63 -0.08 9.87
N GLU A 173 29.64 -0.34 10.72
CA GLU A 173 28.36 0.39 10.76
C GLU A 173 28.57 1.89 11.04
N SER A 174 29.68 2.24 11.70
CA SER A 174 30.08 3.62 11.99
C SER A 174 30.78 4.34 10.84
N ASP A 175 31.11 3.63 9.75
CA ASP A 175 31.84 4.20 8.62
C ASP A 175 30.95 5.16 7.81
N MET A 176 31.51 6.29 7.41
CA MET A 176 30.87 7.28 6.53
C MET A 176 30.44 6.64 5.20
N TYR A 177 31.21 5.70 4.65
CA TYR A 177 30.85 5.01 3.41
C TYR A 177 29.62 4.13 3.57
N TYR A 178 29.52 3.38 4.67
CA TYR A 178 28.35 2.59 5.01
C TYR A 178 27.10 3.49 5.12
N GLN A 179 27.21 4.57 5.90
CA GLN A 179 26.12 5.51 6.11
C GLN A 179 25.66 6.18 4.80
N ALA A 180 26.60 6.53 3.92
CA ALA A 180 26.28 7.10 2.61
C ALA A 180 25.52 6.13 1.71
N ILE A 181 25.93 4.85 1.67
CA ILE A 181 25.27 3.82 0.86
C ILE A 181 23.86 3.53 1.37
N VAL A 182 23.71 3.34 2.69
CA VAL A 182 22.41 3.12 3.33
C VAL A 182 21.47 4.32 3.09
N THR A 183 21.99 5.55 3.21
CA THR A 183 21.21 6.77 2.92
C THR A 183 20.78 6.84 1.46
N PHE A 184 21.66 6.48 0.53
CA PHE A 184 21.35 6.46 -0.91
C PHE A 184 20.23 5.45 -1.22
N GLU A 185 20.27 4.27 -0.59
CA GLU A 185 19.22 3.28 -0.74
C GLU A 185 17.86 3.77 -0.19
N TYR A 186 17.85 4.42 0.97
CA TYR A 186 16.62 5.05 1.48
C TYR A 186 16.08 6.12 0.53
N ALA A 187 16.96 6.96 -0.02
CA ALA A 187 16.55 7.97 -1.00
C ALA A 187 15.96 7.34 -2.27
N LEU A 188 16.49 6.20 -2.71
CA LEU A 188 15.95 5.44 -3.84
C LEU A 188 14.54 4.90 -3.55
N LEU A 189 14.34 4.31 -2.37
CA LEU A 189 13.04 3.80 -1.92
C LEU A 189 12.01 4.93 -1.76
N ASP A 190 12.41 6.06 -1.19
CA ASP A 190 11.55 7.23 -1.01
C ASP A 190 11.15 7.84 -2.36
N THR A 191 12.10 7.98 -3.29
CA THR A 191 11.83 8.44 -4.66
C THR A 191 10.80 7.54 -5.33
N TYR A 192 10.95 6.22 -5.18
CA TYR A 192 9.98 5.27 -5.67
C TYR A 192 8.62 5.40 -5.00
N ASN A 193 8.55 5.59 -3.67
CA ASN A 193 7.29 5.75 -2.95
C ASN A 193 6.55 7.02 -3.40
N VAL A 194 7.27 8.13 -3.61
CA VAL A 194 6.72 9.35 -4.20
C VAL A 194 6.20 9.09 -5.61
N PHE A 195 7.01 8.48 -6.48
CA PHE A 195 6.62 8.12 -7.83
C PHE A 195 5.35 7.25 -7.85
N ALA A 196 5.33 6.18 -7.06
CA ALA A 196 4.19 5.25 -6.96
C ALA A 196 2.93 5.97 -6.48
N SER A 197 3.05 6.82 -5.46
CA SER A 197 1.92 7.58 -4.91
C SER A 197 1.35 8.56 -5.94
N CYS A 198 2.21 9.35 -6.60
CA CYS A 198 1.82 10.25 -7.68
C CYS A 198 1.18 9.49 -8.85
N TYR A 199 1.77 8.36 -9.26
CA TYR A 199 1.25 7.54 -10.34
C TYR A 199 -0.13 6.98 -10.03
N MET A 200 -0.35 6.48 -8.81
CA MET A 200 -1.64 5.96 -8.35
C MET A 200 -2.70 7.06 -8.34
N VAL A 201 -2.40 8.23 -7.77
CA VAL A 201 -3.30 9.39 -7.78
C VAL A 201 -3.66 9.81 -9.20
N TRP A 202 -2.70 9.81 -10.11
CA TRP A 202 -2.93 10.22 -11.50
C TRP A 202 -3.89 9.28 -12.24
N ASN A 203 -3.72 7.97 -12.05
CA ASN A 203 -4.45 6.94 -12.79
C ASN A 203 -5.78 6.54 -12.13
N PHE A 204 -5.90 6.59 -10.80
CA PHE A 204 -7.15 6.31 -10.11
C PHE A 204 -8.04 7.57 -10.03
N LYS A 205 -9.01 7.67 -10.95
CA LYS A 205 -10.02 8.75 -10.94
C LYS A 205 -10.69 8.94 -9.56
N PRO A 206 -11.11 7.89 -8.81
CA PRO A 206 -11.71 8.06 -7.50
C PRO A 206 -10.74 8.71 -6.50
N LEU A 207 -9.49 8.24 -6.47
CA LEU A 207 -8.45 8.77 -5.59
C LEU A 207 -8.12 10.23 -5.92
N ARG A 208 -8.04 10.57 -7.21
CA ARG A 208 -7.85 11.95 -7.66
C ARG A 208 -8.98 12.87 -7.23
N ARG A 209 -10.22 12.40 -7.28
CA ARG A 209 -11.40 13.16 -6.83
C ARG A 209 -11.38 13.38 -5.32
N ALA A 210 -11.11 12.33 -4.54
CA ALA A 210 -10.96 12.42 -3.09
C ALA A 210 -9.84 13.39 -2.70
N LEU A 211 -8.65 13.24 -3.29
CA LEU A 211 -7.53 14.14 -3.03
C LEU A 211 -7.86 15.59 -3.40
N LYS A 212 -8.54 15.82 -4.53
CA LYS A 212 -8.98 17.17 -4.91
C LYS A 212 -9.97 17.72 -3.88
N GLN A 213 -10.93 16.92 -3.42
CA GLN A 213 -11.89 17.32 -2.39
C GLN A 213 -11.17 17.68 -1.09
N ASP A 214 -10.26 16.84 -0.61
CA ASP A 214 -9.49 17.08 0.61
C ASP A 214 -8.65 18.35 0.52
N ILE A 215 -7.92 18.53 -0.59
CA ILE A 215 -7.17 19.77 -0.87
C ILE A 215 -8.12 20.97 -0.85
N THR A 216 -9.23 20.91 -1.60
CA THR A 216 -10.16 22.04 -1.64
C THR A 216 -10.80 22.32 -0.27
N SER A 217 -11.02 21.31 0.57
CA SER A 217 -11.54 21.46 1.93
C SER A 217 -10.51 22.03 2.89
N CYS A 218 -9.23 21.65 2.76
CA CYS A 218 -8.14 22.25 3.54
C CYS A 218 -7.89 23.72 3.16
N PHE A 219 -8.01 24.07 1.87
CA PHE A 219 -7.81 25.44 1.38
C PHE A 219 -9.07 26.32 1.44
N ARG A 220 -10.28 25.74 1.42
CA ARG A 220 -11.51 26.46 1.81
C ARG A 220 -11.50 26.63 3.32
N LYS A 221 -10.98 27.77 3.78
CA LYS A 221 -11.29 28.31 5.12
C LYS A 221 -12.78 28.08 5.43
N LYS A 222 -13.03 27.44 6.58
CA LYS A 222 -14.31 27.44 7.35
C LYS A 222 -15.39 28.28 6.69
N CYS A 223 -16.20 27.69 5.83
CA CYS A 223 -17.46 28.28 5.44
C CYS A 223 -18.49 27.15 5.41
N PHE A 224 -19.14 26.96 6.56
CA PHE A 224 -20.35 26.19 6.75
C PHE A 224 -20.40 24.85 6.00
N SER A 225 -19.84 23.81 6.62
CA SER A 225 -20.44 22.48 6.45
C SER A 225 -21.80 22.54 7.13
N VAL A 226 -22.83 22.90 6.37
CA VAL A 226 -24.17 22.41 6.64
C VAL A 226 -24.02 20.89 6.54
N GLU A 227 -24.03 20.25 7.71
CA GLU A 227 -24.19 18.82 7.84
C GLU A 227 -25.51 18.49 7.17
N VAL A 228 -25.45 18.13 5.89
CA VAL A 228 -26.58 17.51 5.21
C VAL A 228 -26.64 16.12 5.82
N GLU A 229 -27.45 15.99 6.87
CA GLU A 229 -27.93 14.68 7.33
C GLU A 229 -28.32 13.88 6.08
N PRO A 230 -27.87 12.62 5.93
CA PRO A 230 -28.32 11.79 4.83
C PRO A 230 -29.85 11.75 4.92
N GLU A 231 -30.54 12.38 3.97
CA GLU A 231 -32.00 12.31 3.89
C GLU A 231 -32.39 10.84 3.99
N SER A 232 -33.15 10.49 5.01
CA SER A 232 -33.58 9.12 5.24
C SER A 232 -34.27 8.61 3.98
N VAL A 233 -33.82 7.44 3.53
CA VAL A 233 -34.32 6.73 2.33
C VAL A 233 -35.83 6.50 2.38
N GLU A 234 -36.46 6.69 3.54
CA GLU A 234 -37.90 6.64 3.74
C GLU A 234 -38.70 7.73 3.01
N LYS A 235 -38.05 8.77 2.46
CA LYS A 235 -38.76 9.88 1.80
C LYS A 235 -39.06 9.68 0.31
N TYR A 236 -38.46 8.69 -0.33
CA TYR A 236 -38.73 8.37 -1.74
C TYR A 236 -39.53 7.07 -1.81
N SER A 237 -40.69 7.11 -2.48
CA SER A 237 -41.38 5.88 -2.83
C SER A 237 -40.43 5.00 -3.65
N ALA A 238 -40.48 3.67 -3.48
CA ALA A 238 -39.60 2.73 -4.19
C ALA A 238 -39.54 2.96 -5.70
N MET A 239 -40.61 3.56 -6.26
CA MET A 239 -40.71 3.95 -7.67
C MET A 239 -39.82 5.16 -8.02
N GLN A 240 -39.81 6.22 -7.21
CA GLN A 240 -38.98 7.41 -7.44
C GLN A 240 -37.48 7.14 -7.30
N GLY A 241 -37.08 6.28 -6.36
CA GLY A 241 -35.68 5.87 -6.22
C GLY A 241 -35.19 5.08 -7.44
N THR A 242 -36.07 4.26 -8.02
CA THR A 242 -35.78 3.48 -9.22
C THR A 242 -35.65 4.39 -10.45
N ASP A 243 -36.55 5.37 -10.60
CA ASP A 243 -36.51 6.33 -11.71
C ASP A 243 -35.25 7.20 -11.70
N LEU A 244 -34.85 7.71 -10.53
CA LEU A 244 -33.60 8.46 -10.36
C LEU A 244 -32.36 7.61 -10.71
N TYR A 245 -32.37 6.33 -10.33
CA TYR A 245 -31.29 5.40 -10.64
C TYR A 245 -31.20 5.10 -12.15
N PHE A 246 -32.34 4.86 -12.80
CA PHE A 246 -32.39 4.65 -14.25
C PHE A 246 -32.05 5.91 -15.05
N GLU A 247 -32.42 7.09 -14.56
CA GLU A 247 -32.03 8.34 -15.20
C GLU A 247 -30.52 8.56 -15.12
N GLN A 248 -29.88 8.25 -13.99
CA GLN A 248 -28.42 8.29 -13.85
C GLN A 248 -27.72 7.26 -14.75
N LEU A 249 -28.24 6.05 -14.86
CA LEU A 249 -27.72 5.02 -15.78
C LEU A 249 -27.86 5.46 -17.24
N THR A 250 -28.99 6.06 -17.61
CA THR A 250 -29.22 6.54 -18.98
C THR A 250 -28.31 7.71 -19.34
N LYS A 251 -28.09 8.65 -18.40
CA LYS A 251 -27.16 9.77 -18.60
C LYS A 251 -25.71 9.30 -18.73
N SER A 252 -25.29 8.34 -17.91
CA SER A 252 -23.93 7.78 -17.99
C SER A 252 -23.69 7.01 -19.28
N TRP A 253 -24.69 6.25 -19.76
CA TRP A 253 -24.59 5.55 -21.04
C TRP A 253 -24.49 6.50 -22.23
N LYS A 254 -25.29 7.57 -22.26
CA LYS A 254 -25.21 8.58 -23.33
C LYS A 254 -23.87 9.32 -23.34
N LEU A 255 -23.26 9.55 -22.17
CA LEU A 255 -21.93 10.15 -22.06
C LEU A 255 -20.84 9.25 -22.66
N ASP A 256 -20.93 7.94 -22.49
CA ASP A 256 -20.00 6.98 -23.08
C ASP A 256 -20.19 6.79 -24.59
N ALA A 257 -21.42 6.98 -25.12
CA ALA A 257 -21.71 6.92 -26.54
C ALA A 257 -21.12 8.10 -27.34
N HIS A 258 -20.89 9.25 -26.68
CA HIS A 258 -20.26 10.43 -27.28
C HIS A 258 -18.73 10.48 -27.12
N MET A 259 -18.13 9.48 -26.45
CA MET A 259 -16.67 9.35 -26.30
C MET A 259 -16.05 8.30 -27.23
N LYS A 260 -16.80 7.84 -28.24
CA LYS A 260 -16.29 7.10 -29.41
C LYS A 260 -16.30 8.01 -30.63
#